data_AF-A0A536ZKL4-F1
#
_entry.id   AF-A0A536ZKL4-F1
#
_cell.length_a   1.000
_cell.length_b   1.000
_cell.length_c   1.000
_cell.angle_alpha   90.00
_cell.angle_beta   90.00
_cell.angle_gamma   90.00
#
_symmetry.space_group_name_H-M   'P 1'
#
loop_
_entity.id
_entity.type
_entity.pdbx_description
1 polymer ?
#
loop_
_entity_poly.entity_id
_entity_poly.type
_entity_poly.pdbx_seq_one_letter_code
_entity_poly.pdbx_strand_id
1 'polypeptide(L)'
;MTPVGRNAPCPCGSGKRYKECHGAIPAPGAAESRALERPPWVPEVMREALRDQKNGHLVQAAQGYRRVLAADPANFDATHMLGLVEYESGRYDIALGLVRRAIELQPSLGTPRRNLQLLESMSRVEAEVCREVLPRVVRRVDLAFDVASLATAARVNVVIGETLGEEEDRALSQIVVACGRASMTIWGQAGDARTEGARTLSAVEHPRGGILVLLGAARSPAAWLAQARAERVLLVATRATPCEIIDRIDELSAAGYDRPGLLCATRALADRLHLSQARALPQPARAVRIDA
;
A
#
# COMPACT_ATOMS: atom_id res chain seq x y z
N MET A 1 -23.64 -42.49 -14.72
CA MET A 1 -22.38 -42.09 -15.38
C MET A 1 -21.53 -43.33 -15.54
N THR A 2 -21.15 -43.67 -16.77
CA THR A 2 -20.29 -44.83 -17.06
C THR A 2 -18.91 -44.59 -16.44
N PRO A 3 -18.30 -45.57 -15.74
CA PRO A 3 -16.96 -45.41 -15.18
C PRO A 3 -15.96 -45.12 -16.29
N VAL A 4 -15.25 -43.99 -16.21
CA VAL A 4 -14.21 -43.64 -17.17
C VAL A 4 -13.01 -44.56 -16.93
N GLY A 5 -12.65 -45.35 -17.94
CA GLY A 5 -11.51 -46.25 -17.85
C GLY A 5 -10.22 -45.48 -17.56
N ARG A 6 -9.36 -46.04 -16.69
CA ARG A 6 -8.12 -45.38 -16.22
C ARG A 6 -7.19 -44.89 -17.33
N ASN A 7 -7.17 -45.57 -18.48
CA ASN A 7 -6.36 -45.21 -19.65
C ASN A 7 -7.15 -44.44 -20.74
N ALA A 8 -8.44 -44.20 -20.56
CA ALA A 8 -9.27 -43.48 -21.53
C ALA A 8 -8.88 -41.99 -21.59
N PRO A 9 -9.16 -41.29 -22.71
CA PRO A 9 -9.04 -39.84 -22.79
C PRO A 9 -9.86 -39.17 -21.68
N CYS A 10 -9.29 -38.15 -21.04
CA CYS A 10 -9.95 -37.48 -19.94
C CYS A 10 -11.13 -36.62 -20.46
N PRO A 11 -12.34 -36.75 -19.89
CA PRO A 11 -13.54 -36.06 -20.39
C PRO A 11 -13.51 -34.54 -20.21
N CYS A 12 -12.51 -33.98 -19.52
CA CYS A 12 -12.33 -32.53 -19.39
C CYS A 12 -11.74 -31.84 -20.64
N GLY A 13 -11.41 -32.60 -21.69
CA GLY A 13 -10.88 -32.05 -22.94
C GLY A 13 -9.38 -31.70 -22.91
N SER A 14 -8.64 -32.12 -21.88
CA SER A 14 -7.21 -31.79 -21.72
C SER A 14 -6.26 -32.49 -22.70
N GLY A 15 -6.77 -33.42 -23.52
CA GLY A 15 -5.96 -34.27 -24.40
C GLY A 15 -5.12 -35.36 -23.68
N LYS A 16 -5.16 -35.41 -22.34
CA LYS A 16 -4.42 -36.38 -21.52
C LYS A 16 -5.27 -37.62 -21.20
N ARG A 17 -4.62 -38.72 -20.79
CA ARG A 17 -5.30 -39.91 -20.24
C ARG A 17 -5.86 -39.60 -18.86
N TYR A 18 -6.98 -40.23 -18.49
CA TYR A 18 -7.66 -39.97 -17.22
C TYR A 18 -6.72 -40.12 -16.01
N LYS A 19 -5.88 -41.15 -15.96
CA LYS A 19 -4.86 -41.37 -14.91
C LYS A 19 -3.75 -40.30 -14.80
N GLU A 20 -3.56 -39.48 -15.83
CA GLU A 20 -2.56 -38.41 -15.90
C GLU A 20 -3.20 -37.02 -15.70
N CYS A 21 -4.47 -37.00 -15.32
CA CYS A 21 -5.27 -35.80 -15.09
C CYS A 21 -6.14 -36.00 -13.84
N HIS A 22 -7.46 -36.10 -13.97
CA HIS A 22 -8.39 -36.22 -12.83
C HIS A 22 -8.33 -37.55 -12.08
N GLY A 23 -7.81 -38.61 -12.70
CA GLY A 23 -7.55 -39.91 -12.09
C GLY A 23 -6.11 -40.07 -11.59
N ALA A 24 -5.32 -38.98 -11.54
CA ALA A 24 -3.96 -39.02 -11.03
C ALA A 24 -3.99 -39.19 -9.51
N ILE A 25 -3.65 -40.39 -9.05
CA ILE A 25 -3.28 -40.63 -7.66
C ILE A 25 -1.81 -40.24 -7.56
N PRO A 26 -1.44 -39.19 -6.80
CA PRO A 26 -0.04 -38.83 -6.63
C PRO A 26 0.72 -40.02 -6.02
N ALA A 27 1.94 -40.25 -6.50
CA ALA A 27 2.80 -41.29 -5.92
C ALA A 27 3.00 -41.01 -4.42
N PRO A 28 2.94 -42.03 -3.55
CA PRO A 28 3.30 -41.84 -2.14
C PRO A 28 4.76 -41.36 -2.09
N GLY A 29 4.96 -40.12 -1.61
CA GLY A 29 6.25 -39.42 -1.58
C GLY A 29 6.28 -38.04 -2.26
N ALA A 30 5.39 -37.73 -3.21
CA ALA A 30 5.37 -36.42 -3.87
C ALA A 30 4.82 -35.29 -2.98
N ALA A 31 3.99 -35.63 -1.99
CA ALA A 31 3.54 -34.70 -0.96
C ALA A 31 4.60 -34.48 0.14
N GLU A 32 5.42 -35.50 0.42
CA GLU A 32 6.50 -35.44 1.42
C GLU A 32 7.74 -34.70 0.90
N SER A 33 8.10 -34.83 -0.39
CA SER A 33 9.23 -34.08 -0.97
C SER A 33 9.00 -32.57 -0.96
N ARG A 34 7.75 -32.12 -1.12
CA ARG A 34 7.37 -30.70 -1.07
C ARG A 34 7.31 -30.14 0.36
N ALA A 35 7.11 -31.02 1.36
CA ALA A 35 7.16 -30.66 2.78
C ALA A 35 8.60 -30.53 3.30
N LEU A 36 9.57 -31.20 2.65
CA LEU A 36 10.99 -31.18 3.01
C LEU A 36 11.77 -29.95 2.48
N GLU A 37 11.22 -29.18 1.54
CA GLU A 37 11.85 -27.95 0.99
C GLU A 37 11.41 -26.65 1.67
N ARG A 38 10.36 -26.67 2.51
CA ARG A 38 9.86 -25.47 3.16
C ARG A 38 10.72 -25.14 4.39
N PRO A 39 11.29 -23.93 4.49
CA PRO A 39 12.12 -23.59 5.62
C PRO A 39 11.36 -23.75 6.95
N PRO A 40 11.99 -24.28 8.00
CA PRO A 40 11.32 -24.60 9.27
C PRO A 40 10.75 -23.37 9.99
N TRP A 41 11.19 -22.16 9.61
CA TRP A 41 10.68 -20.90 10.14
C TRP A 41 9.33 -20.46 9.55
N VAL A 42 8.88 -21.03 8.42
CA VAL A 42 7.65 -20.60 7.73
C VAL A 42 6.42 -20.64 8.65
N PRO A 43 6.15 -21.71 9.43
CA PRO A 43 5.00 -21.74 10.33
C PRO A 43 5.04 -20.68 11.44
N GLU A 44 6.23 -20.30 11.91
CA GLU A 44 6.39 -19.26 12.92
C GLU A 44 6.07 -17.89 12.33
N VAL A 45 6.68 -17.55 11.20
CA VAL A 45 6.45 -16.26 10.52
C VAL A 45 4.98 -16.12 10.09
N MET A 46 4.32 -17.21 9.68
CA MET A 46 2.87 -17.19 9.40
C MET A 46 2.02 -16.86 10.63
N ARG A 47 2.37 -17.39 11.81
CA ARG A 47 1.67 -17.10 13.07
C ARG A 47 1.90 -15.66 13.53
N GLU A 48 3.13 -15.17 13.42
CA GLU A 48 3.47 -13.77 13.71
C GLU A 48 2.69 -12.82 12.80
N ALA A 49 2.75 -13.05 11.48
CA ALA A 49 2.04 -12.22 10.51
C ALA A 49 0.52 -12.18 10.75
N LEU A 50 -0.08 -13.32 11.11
CA LEU A 50 -1.50 -13.39 11.45
C LEU A 50 -1.81 -12.62 12.75
N ARG A 51 -0.91 -12.66 13.74
CA ARG A 51 -1.07 -11.89 14.98
C ARG A 51 -1.00 -10.38 14.69
N ASP A 52 -0.03 -9.98 13.88
CA ASP A 52 0.12 -8.59 13.45
C ASP A 52 -1.12 -8.11 12.70
N GLN A 53 -1.66 -8.90 11.76
CA GLN A 53 -2.89 -8.54 11.05
C GLN A 53 -4.07 -8.37 12.00
N LYS A 54 -4.27 -9.31 12.93
CA LYS A 54 -5.36 -9.23 13.93
C LYS A 54 -5.26 -8.01 14.83
N ASN A 55 -4.04 -7.51 15.04
CA ASN A 55 -3.78 -6.31 15.84
C ASN A 55 -3.78 -5.03 15.00
N GLY A 56 -4.09 -5.10 13.69
CA GLY A 56 -4.08 -3.96 12.78
C GLY A 56 -2.69 -3.51 12.34
N HIS A 57 -1.64 -4.26 12.67
CA HIS A 57 -0.26 -4.00 12.24
C HIS A 57 -0.04 -4.47 10.79
N LEU A 58 -0.80 -3.89 9.85
CA LEU A 58 -0.88 -4.36 8.46
C LEU A 58 0.49 -4.38 7.75
N VAL A 59 1.37 -3.42 8.04
CA VAL A 59 2.71 -3.36 7.45
C VAL A 59 3.56 -4.57 7.88
N GLN A 60 3.58 -4.89 9.18
CA GLN A 60 4.33 -6.02 9.73
C GLN A 60 3.75 -7.35 9.24
N ALA A 61 2.41 -7.45 9.19
CA ALA A 61 1.73 -8.61 8.63
C ALA A 61 2.13 -8.84 7.15
N ALA A 62 2.09 -7.80 6.32
CA ALA A 62 2.48 -7.86 4.92
C ALA A 62 3.95 -8.31 4.77
N GLN A 63 4.86 -7.77 5.58
CA GLN A 63 6.27 -8.19 5.58
C GLN A 63 6.44 -9.66 5.95
N GLY A 64 5.70 -10.17 6.94
CA GLY A 64 5.69 -11.58 7.29
C GLY A 64 5.22 -12.48 6.14
N TYR A 65 4.10 -12.16 5.52
CA TYR A 65 3.59 -12.94 4.38
C TYR A 65 4.52 -12.88 3.16
N ARG A 66 5.10 -11.71 2.84
CA ARG A 66 6.09 -11.60 1.75
C ARG A 66 7.35 -12.41 2.01
N ARG A 67 7.83 -12.47 3.27
CA ARG A 67 8.95 -13.34 3.66
C ARG A 67 8.63 -14.80 3.37
N VAL A 68 7.43 -15.26 3.73
CA VAL A 68 6.99 -16.63 3.43
C VAL A 68 6.93 -16.87 1.92
N LEU A 69 6.37 -15.94 1.14
CA LEU A 69 6.30 -16.06 -0.32
C LEU A 69 7.65 -16.02 -1.03
N ALA A 70 8.66 -15.36 -0.45
CA ALA A 70 10.02 -15.40 -0.97
C ALA A 70 10.65 -16.80 -0.85
N ALA A 71 10.26 -17.58 0.18
CA ALA A 71 10.72 -18.95 0.37
C ALA A 71 9.82 -19.99 -0.31
N ASP A 72 8.51 -19.75 -0.34
CA ASP A 72 7.50 -20.62 -0.95
C ASP A 72 6.52 -19.78 -1.79
N PRO A 73 6.86 -19.48 -3.06
CA PRO A 73 6.01 -18.69 -3.96
C PRO A 73 4.67 -19.36 -4.30
N ALA A 74 4.49 -20.64 -3.97
CA ALA A 74 3.26 -21.40 -4.19
C ALA A 74 2.42 -21.51 -2.91
N ASN A 75 2.80 -20.83 -1.83
CA ASN A 75 2.08 -20.86 -0.57
C ASN A 75 0.72 -20.17 -0.70
N PHE A 76 -0.35 -20.96 -0.72
CA PHE A 76 -1.72 -20.46 -0.84
C PHE A 76 -2.08 -19.52 0.33
N ASP A 77 -1.81 -19.93 1.57
CA ASP A 77 -2.21 -19.17 2.76
C ASP A 77 -1.52 -17.81 2.79
N ALA A 78 -0.20 -17.75 2.58
CA ALA A 78 0.53 -16.49 2.54
C ALA A 78 0.07 -15.58 1.38
N THR A 79 -0.24 -16.16 0.21
CA THR A 79 -0.75 -15.42 -0.96
C THR A 79 -2.13 -14.82 -0.66
N HIS A 80 -3.05 -15.64 -0.14
CA HIS A 80 -4.42 -15.23 0.15
C HIS A 80 -4.46 -14.20 1.28
N MET A 81 -3.72 -14.44 2.37
CA MET A 81 -3.66 -13.54 3.51
C MET A 81 -2.97 -12.22 3.19
N LEU A 82 -1.88 -12.23 2.39
CA LEU A 82 -1.30 -10.97 1.90
C LEU A 82 -2.32 -10.19 1.06
N GLY A 83 -3.09 -10.86 0.20
CA GLY A 83 -4.17 -10.21 -0.56
C GLY A 83 -5.18 -9.50 0.34
N LEU A 84 -5.54 -10.09 1.48
CA LEU A 84 -6.42 -9.48 2.46
C LEU A 84 -5.77 -8.29 3.18
N VAL A 85 -4.50 -8.40 3.58
CA VAL A 85 -3.77 -7.29 4.21
C VAL A 85 -3.62 -6.11 3.24
N GLU A 86 -3.33 -6.38 1.97
CA GLU A 86 -3.24 -5.34 0.94
C GLU A 86 -4.61 -4.69 0.68
N TYR A 87 -5.70 -5.47 0.74
CA TYR A 87 -7.07 -4.93 0.69
C TYR A 87 -7.37 -4.02 1.88
N GLU A 88 -7.07 -4.48 3.10
CA GLU A 88 -7.23 -3.70 4.34
C GLU A 88 -6.37 -2.43 4.33
N SER A 89 -5.23 -2.46 3.62
CA SER A 89 -4.33 -1.32 3.41
C SER A 89 -4.78 -0.40 2.26
N GLY A 90 -5.91 -0.66 1.61
CA GLY A 90 -6.42 0.14 0.47
C GLY A 90 -5.65 -0.07 -0.83
N ARG A 91 -4.79 -1.08 -0.92
CA ARG A 91 -3.97 -1.41 -2.10
C ARG A 91 -4.70 -2.41 -3.00
N TYR A 92 -5.89 -2.03 -3.47
CA TYR A 92 -6.86 -2.92 -4.14
C TYR A 92 -6.32 -3.67 -5.35
N ASP A 93 -5.49 -3.06 -6.19
CA ASP A 93 -4.89 -3.74 -7.36
C ASP A 93 -3.92 -4.87 -6.96
N ILE A 94 -3.09 -4.63 -5.94
CA ILE A 94 -2.17 -5.63 -5.42
C ILE A 94 -2.98 -6.77 -4.81
N ALA A 95 -4.00 -6.41 -4.04
CA ALA A 95 -4.95 -7.35 -3.45
C ALA A 95 -5.67 -8.20 -4.52
N LEU A 96 -6.14 -7.58 -5.61
CA LEU A 96 -6.76 -8.26 -6.75
C LEU A 96 -5.80 -9.27 -7.40
N GLY A 97 -4.56 -8.85 -7.66
CA GLY A 97 -3.53 -9.73 -8.22
C GLY A 97 -3.25 -10.94 -7.32
N LEU A 98 -3.10 -10.73 -6.02
CA LEU A 98 -2.85 -11.78 -5.04
C LEU A 98 -4.05 -12.72 -4.88
N VAL A 99 -5.27 -12.20 -4.84
CA VAL A 99 -6.49 -13.03 -4.74
C VAL A 99 -6.69 -13.86 -6.02
N ARG A 100 -6.43 -13.31 -7.20
CA ARG A 100 -6.41 -14.07 -8.47
C ARG A 100 -5.36 -15.18 -8.42
N ARG A 101 -4.17 -14.88 -7.92
CA ARG A 101 -3.12 -15.89 -7.74
C ARG A 101 -3.53 -16.98 -6.75
N ALA A 102 -4.18 -16.64 -5.65
CA ALA A 102 -4.71 -17.61 -4.70
C ALA A 102 -5.74 -18.56 -5.35
N ILE A 103 -6.59 -18.04 -6.24
CA ILE A 103 -7.54 -18.86 -7.03
C ILE A 103 -6.79 -19.82 -7.97
N GLU A 104 -5.70 -19.38 -8.61
CA GLU A 104 -4.87 -20.25 -9.45
C GLU A 104 -4.20 -21.37 -8.64
N LEU A 105 -3.71 -21.05 -7.44
CA LEU A 105 -3.05 -22.02 -6.56
C LEU A 105 -4.03 -23.07 -6.01
N GLN A 106 -5.26 -22.66 -5.64
CA GLN A 106 -6.30 -23.58 -5.16
C GLN A 106 -7.68 -23.25 -5.77
N PRO A 107 -7.98 -23.73 -6.99
CA PRO A 107 -9.22 -23.40 -7.69
C PRO A 107 -10.50 -23.92 -7.04
N SER A 108 -10.41 -24.97 -6.22
CA SER A 108 -11.56 -25.59 -5.54
C SER A 108 -12.04 -24.80 -4.32
N LEU A 109 -11.23 -23.88 -3.78
CA LEU A 109 -11.63 -23.07 -2.64
C LEU A 109 -12.53 -21.91 -3.06
N GLY A 110 -13.70 -21.82 -2.42
CA GLY A 110 -14.69 -20.77 -2.70
C GLY A 110 -14.34 -19.41 -2.09
N THR A 111 -13.59 -19.38 -0.97
CA THR A 111 -13.30 -18.14 -0.22
C THR A 111 -12.57 -17.09 -1.06
N PRO A 112 -11.48 -17.41 -1.79
CA PRO A 112 -10.81 -16.42 -2.63
C PRO A 112 -11.71 -15.85 -3.74
N ARG A 113 -12.64 -16.65 -4.31
CA ARG A 113 -13.57 -16.16 -5.35
C ARG A 113 -14.58 -15.15 -4.80
N ARG A 114 -15.10 -15.37 -3.58
CA ARG A 114 -15.98 -14.39 -2.92
C ARG A 114 -15.24 -13.09 -2.64
N ASN A 115 -14.00 -13.19 -2.14
CA ASN A 115 -13.17 -12.02 -1.90
C ASN A 115 -12.90 -11.28 -3.22
N LEU A 116 -12.61 -12.00 -4.31
CA LEU A 116 -12.41 -11.38 -5.63
C LEU A 116 -13.63 -10.55 -6.07
N GLN A 117 -14.85 -11.07 -5.93
CA GLN A 117 -16.08 -10.33 -6.29
C GLN A 117 -16.24 -9.03 -5.48
N LEU A 118 -15.92 -9.07 -4.18
CA LEU A 118 -15.93 -7.87 -3.33
C LEU A 118 -14.84 -6.88 -3.76
N LEU A 119 -13.63 -7.35 -4.02
CA LEU A 119 -12.53 -6.48 -4.45
C LEU A 119 -12.80 -5.82 -5.81
N GLU A 120 -13.41 -6.56 -6.75
CA GLU A 120 -13.75 -6.04 -8.07
C GLU A 120 -14.84 -4.96 -8.01
N SER A 121 -15.78 -5.04 -7.05
CA SER A 121 -16.76 -3.97 -6.85
C SER A 121 -16.11 -2.69 -6.31
N MET A 122 -15.17 -2.82 -5.37
CA MET A 122 -14.43 -1.69 -4.79
C MET A 122 -13.51 -1.02 -5.82
N SER A 123 -12.76 -1.80 -6.61
CA SER A 123 -11.91 -1.29 -7.68
C SER A 123 -12.72 -0.55 -8.75
N ARG A 124 -13.95 -1.00 -9.05
CA ARG A 124 -14.85 -0.30 -9.97
C ARG A 124 -15.22 1.10 -9.45
N VAL A 125 -15.55 1.20 -8.17
CA VAL A 125 -15.87 2.48 -7.52
C VAL A 125 -14.66 3.41 -7.52
N GLU A 126 -13.48 2.90 -7.14
CA GLU A 126 -12.23 3.67 -7.20
C GLU A 126 -11.94 4.21 -8.62
N ALA A 127 -12.05 3.35 -9.63
CA ALA A 127 -11.84 3.72 -11.03
C ALA A 127 -12.86 4.75 -11.55
N GLU A 128 -14.08 4.75 -11.00
CA GLU A 128 -15.09 5.77 -11.30
C GLU A 128 -14.73 7.11 -10.66
N VAL A 129 -14.31 7.12 -9.38
CA VAL A 129 -13.84 8.33 -8.71
C VAL A 129 -12.61 8.92 -9.41
N CYS A 130 -11.63 8.08 -9.78
CA CYS A 130 -10.43 8.51 -10.51
C CYS A 130 -10.73 9.10 -11.89
N ARG A 131 -11.74 8.60 -12.61
CA ARG A 131 -12.09 9.08 -13.96
C ARG A 131 -12.99 10.31 -13.94
N GLU A 132 -13.99 10.32 -13.06
CA GLU A 132 -15.06 11.32 -13.12
C GLU A 132 -14.88 12.47 -12.12
N VAL A 133 -14.38 12.17 -10.92
CA VAL A 133 -14.34 13.12 -9.81
C VAL A 133 -12.96 13.76 -9.67
N LEU A 134 -11.91 12.94 -9.63
CA LEU A 134 -10.56 13.42 -9.35
C LEU A 134 -10.06 14.50 -10.34
N PRO A 135 -10.31 14.41 -11.68
CA PRO A 135 -9.94 15.46 -12.61
C PRO A 135 -10.64 16.80 -12.37
N ARG A 136 -11.82 16.80 -11.74
CA ARG A 136 -12.54 18.03 -11.36
C ARG A 136 -11.89 18.68 -10.13
N VAL A 137 -11.33 17.87 -9.24
CA VAL A 137 -10.66 18.30 -8.02
C VAL A 137 -9.21 18.76 -8.28
N VAL A 138 -8.58 18.34 -9.38
CA VAL A 138 -7.25 18.83 -9.80
C VAL A 138 -7.15 20.35 -9.88
N ARG A 139 -8.24 21.05 -10.21
CA ARG A 139 -8.26 22.53 -10.25
C ARG A 139 -8.06 23.17 -8.87
N ARG A 140 -8.28 22.41 -7.80
CA ARG A 140 -8.18 22.82 -6.40
C ARG A 140 -6.83 22.48 -5.77
N VAL A 141 -5.86 21.99 -6.54
CA VAL A 141 -4.50 21.69 -6.08
C VAL A 141 -3.45 22.31 -7.01
N ASP A 142 -2.22 22.39 -6.52
CA ASP A 142 -1.04 22.69 -7.33
C ASP A 142 -0.29 21.39 -7.67
N LEU A 143 -0.47 20.90 -8.90
CA LEU A 143 0.25 19.73 -9.43
C LEU A 143 1.68 20.05 -9.87
N ALA A 144 2.03 21.33 -9.97
CA ALA A 144 3.32 21.81 -10.43
C ALA A 144 4.30 22.08 -9.28
N PHE A 145 3.94 21.73 -8.03
CA PHE A 145 4.78 21.96 -6.87
C PHE A 145 6.18 21.39 -7.10
N ASP A 146 7.18 22.26 -6.99
CA ASP A 146 8.56 21.87 -7.16
C ASP A 146 9.13 21.36 -5.83
N VAL A 147 9.36 20.05 -5.75
CA VAL A 147 9.96 19.39 -4.59
C VAL A 147 11.33 19.98 -4.24
N ALA A 148 12.07 20.49 -5.24
CA ALA A 148 13.37 21.13 -4.99
C ALA A 148 13.24 22.43 -4.19
N SER A 149 12.06 23.08 -4.17
CA SER A 149 11.84 24.27 -3.36
C SER A 149 11.93 24.00 -1.85
N LEU A 150 11.78 22.75 -1.41
CA LEU A 150 11.97 22.35 -0.01
C LEU A 150 13.38 22.67 0.49
N ALA A 151 14.41 22.56 -0.36
CA ALA A 151 15.79 22.86 0.00
C ALA A 151 16.04 24.32 0.39
N THR A 152 15.19 25.22 -0.12
CA THR A 152 15.29 26.68 0.12
C THR A 152 14.39 27.17 1.23
N ALA A 153 13.55 26.30 1.80
CA ALA A 153 12.64 26.66 2.87
C ALA A 153 13.40 26.89 4.18
N ALA A 154 13.03 27.95 4.91
CA ALA A 154 13.59 28.18 6.25
C ALA A 154 13.20 27.06 7.23
N ARG A 155 12.00 26.49 7.06
CA ARG A 155 11.46 25.41 7.88
C ARG A 155 10.58 24.49 7.05
N VAL A 156 10.75 23.18 7.25
CA VAL A 156 9.87 22.14 6.70
C VAL A 156 9.35 21.27 7.84
N ASN A 157 8.04 21.13 7.93
CA ASN A 157 7.39 20.22 8.87
C ASN A 157 6.81 19.05 8.09
N VAL A 158 7.26 17.82 8.37
CA VAL A 158 6.73 16.60 7.75
C VAL A 158 5.83 15.91 8.76
N VAL A 159 4.55 15.76 8.42
CA VAL A 159 3.55 15.06 9.22
C VAL A 159 3.28 13.71 8.59
N ILE A 160 3.48 12.66 9.37
CA ILE A 160 3.21 11.29 8.96
C ILE A 160 1.79 10.93 9.40
N GLY A 161 0.89 10.81 8.41
CA GLY A 161 -0.54 10.63 8.64
C GLY A 161 -0.96 9.20 9.01
N GLU A 162 -0.10 8.22 8.89
CA GLU A 162 -0.42 6.80 9.07
C GLU A 162 0.82 6.00 9.45
N THR A 163 0.66 4.74 9.85
CA THR A 163 1.82 3.87 10.08
C THR A 163 2.66 3.78 8.82
N LEU A 164 3.96 4.05 8.94
CA LEU A 164 4.90 4.00 7.82
C LEU A 164 4.95 2.59 7.21
N GLY A 165 4.42 2.47 6.00
CA GLY A 165 4.67 1.34 5.10
C GLY A 165 5.89 1.61 4.22
N GLU A 166 6.26 0.64 3.39
CA GLU A 166 7.45 0.73 2.53
C GLU A 166 7.41 1.90 1.53
N GLU A 167 6.21 2.29 1.07
CA GLU A 167 6.06 3.39 0.11
C GLU A 167 6.13 4.74 0.85
N GLU A 168 5.55 4.81 2.04
CA GLU A 168 5.63 5.95 2.93
C GLU A 168 7.08 6.20 3.40
N ASP A 169 7.83 5.17 3.79
CA ASP A 169 9.26 5.24 4.14
C ASP A 169 10.12 5.73 2.97
N ARG A 170 9.84 5.23 1.76
CA ARG A 170 10.53 5.65 0.54
C ARG A 170 10.24 7.12 0.24
N ALA A 171 8.97 7.52 0.29
CA ALA A 171 8.55 8.89 0.06
C ALA A 171 9.15 9.85 1.11
N LEU A 172 9.16 9.45 2.39
CA LEU A 172 9.82 10.18 3.46
C LEU A 172 11.30 10.36 3.15
N SER A 173 12.01 9.28 2.81
CA SER A 173 13.44 9.34 2.46
C SER A 173 13.72 10.31 1.30
N GLN A 174 12.86 10.35 0.29
CA GLN A 174 12.97 11.29 -0.84
C GLN A 174 12.73 12.74 -0.40
N ILE A 175 11.76 12.99 0.49
CA ILE A 175 11.49 14.31 1.06
C ILE A 175 12.68 14.78 1.91
N VAL A 176 13.25 13.92 2.74
CA VAL A 176 14.44 14.23 3.55
C VAL A 176 15.60 14.67 2.65
N VAL A 177 15.87 13.92 1.58
CA VAL A 177 16.90 14.29 0.59
C VAL A 177 16.59 15.64 -0.07
N ALA A 178 15.33 15.89 -0.43
CA ALA A 178 14.91 17.14 -1.06
C ALA A 178 15.00 18.35 -0.13
N CYS A 179 14.81 18.18 1.19
CA CYS A 179 14.98 19.25 2.17
C CYS A 179 16.44 19.72 2.27
N GLY A 180 17.43 18.89 1.94
CA GLY A 180 18.83 19.26 1.96
C GLY A 180 19.28 19.84 3.31
N ARG A 181 19.51 21.17 3.36
CA ARG A 181 19.93 21.91 4.57
C ARG A 181 18.78 22.62 5.30
N ALA A 182 17.55 22.52 4.81
CA ALA A 182 16.40 23.12 5.46
C ALA A 182 16.20 22.56 6.88
N SER A 183 15.76 23.41 7.81
CA SER A 183 15.41 22.95 9.16
C SER A 183 14.14 22.10 9.08
N MET A 184 14.30 20.78 9.22
CA MET A 184 13.22 19.81 9.09
C MET A 184 12.77 19.33 10.47
N THR A 185 11.47 19.18 10.67
CA THR A 185 10.90 18.53 11.85
C THR A 185 9.90 17.48 11.40
N ILE A 186 10.06 16.24 11.87
CA ILE A 186 9.14 15.14 11.59
C ILE A 186 8.17 15.04 12.76
N TRP A 187 6.90 14.88 12.43
CA TRP A 187 5.79 14.80 13.36
C TRP A 187 5.05 13.47 13.15
N GLY A 188 4.89 12.72 14.23
CA GLY A 188 4.26 11.42 14.25
C GLY A 188 3.23 11.29 15.36
N GLN A 189 2.63 10.11 15.50
CA GLN A 189 1.72 9.81 16.59
C GLN A 189 2.46 9.27 17.80
N ALA A 190 1.89 9.49 18.99
CA ALA A 190 2.41 8.92 20.23
C ALA A 190 2.43 7.38 20.11
N GLY A 191 3.57 6.76 20.42
CA GLY A 191 3.70 5.30 20.45
C GLY A 191 4.01 4.64 19.11
N ASP A 192 4.23 5.39 18.02
CA ASP A 192 4.80 4.83 16.80
C ASP A 192 6.30 4.64 16.96
N ALA A 193 6.72 3.40 17.25
CA ALA A 193 8.12 3.04 17.47
C ALA A 193 9.03 3.34 16.26
N ARG A 194 8.46 3.54 15.07
CA ARG A 194 9.22 3.82 13.84
C ARG A 194 9.42 5.31 13.55
N THR A 195 8.88 6.18 14.39
CA THR A 195 9.16 7.62 14.36
C THR A 195 10.12 8.02 15.49
N GLU A 196 11.15 7.20 15.72
CA GLU A 196 12.17 7.47 16.74
C GLU A 196 12.83 8.83 16.44
N GLY A 197 12.71 9.79 17.38
CA GLY A 197 13.16 11.18 17.19
C GLY A 197 12.13 12.14 16.58
N ALA A 198 10.95 11.68 16.16
CA ALA A 198 9.87 12.56 15.74
C ALA A 198 9.14 13.20 16.94
N ARG A 199 8.60 14.39 16.72
CA ARG A 199 7.72 15.04 17.68
C ARG A 199 6.34 14.41 17.66
N THR A 200 5.72 14.30 18.83
CA THR A 200 4.37 13.79 18.95
C THR A 200 3.35 14.87 18.63
N LEU A 201 2.50 14.64 17.64
CA LEU A 201 1.38 15.50 17.29
C LEU A 201 0.28 15.44 18.36
N SER A 202 -0.17 16.60 18.81
CA SER A 202 -1.31 16.75 19.72
C SER A 202 -2.07 18.05 19.43
N ALA A 203 -3.16 18.28 20.17
CA ALA A 203 -3.90 19.55 20.10
C ALA A 203 -3.05 20.75 20.55
N VAL A 204 -2.03 20.52 21.39
CA VAL A 204 -1.19 21.57 21.98
C VAL A 204 0.14 21.70 21.24
N GLU A 205 0.78 20.56 20.93
CA GLU A 205 2.05 20.52 20.21
C GLU A 205 1.81 20.08 18.76
N HIS A 206 2.02 21.02 17.83
CA HIS A 206 1.77 20.84 16.42
C HIS A 206 2.72 21.69 15.57
N PRO A 207 2.88 21.39 14.26
CA PRO A 207 3.66 22.21 13.34
C PRO A 207 3.23 23.68 13.34
N ARG A 208 4.20 24.60 13.21
CA ARG A 208 3.95 26.04 13.04
C ARG A 208 4.88 26.68 12.01
N GLY A 209 4.29 27.40 11.05
CA GLY A 209 4.97 28.13 9.98
C GLY A 209 5.72 27.23 8.99
N GLY A 210 6.39 27.86 8.01
CA GLY A 210 7.17 27.16 6.99
C GLY A 210 6.32 26.32 6.04
N ILE A 211 6.95 25.35 5.38
CA ILE A 211 6.25 24.40 4.50
C ILE A 211 5.76 23.22 5.32
N LEU A 212 4.49 22.87 5.20
CA LEU A 212 3.88 21.70 5.81
C LEU A 212 3.72 20.59 4.76
N VAL A 213 4.39 19.46 4.97
CA VAL A 213 4.28 18.27 4.14
C VAL A 213 3.44 17.24 4.87
N LEU A 214 2.30 16.86 4.29
CA LEU A 214 1.43 15.80 4.79
C LEU A 214 1.71 14.53 3.99
N LEU A 215 2.30 13.53 4.63
CA LEU A 215 2.59 12.24 4.03
C LEU A 215 1.41 11.28 4.27
N GLY A 216 0.71 10.92 3.18
CA GLY A 216 -0.52 10.14 3.22
C GLY A 216 -1.79 10.99 3.38
N ALA A 217 -2.96 10.36 3.17
CA ALA A 217 -4.27 11.02 3.22
C ALA A 217 -5.23 10.45 4.29
N ALA A 218 -4.90 9.31 4.90
CA ALA A 218 -5.82 8.53 5.73
C ALA A 218 -6.26 9.18 7.07
N ARG A 219 -5.57 10.21 7.58
CA ARG A 219 -5.90 10.85 8.88
C ARG A 219 -6.15 12.34 8.82
N SER A 220 -7.29 12.79 9.34
CA SER A 220 -7.66 14.20 9.41
C SER A 220 -6.68 15.03 10.25
N PRO A 221 -6.07 16.10 9.70
CA PRO A 221 -5.22 17.04 10.42
C PRO A 221 -6.04 18.21 10.99
N ALA A 222 -7.36 18.23 10.80
CA ALA A 222 -8.21 19.41 10.94
C ALA A 222 -8.07 20.15 12.28
N ALA A 223 -7.85 19.44 13.39
CA ALA A 223 -7.82 20.04 14.73
C ALA A 223 -6.75 21.15 14.89
N TRP A 224 -5.59 20.97 14.28
CA TRP A 224 -4.44 21.89 14.41
C TRP A 224 -4.06 22.57 13.09
N LEU A 225 -4.58 22.09 11.95
CA LEU A 225 -4.17 22.50 10.61
C LEU A 225 -4.31 24.02 10.38
N ALA A 226 -5.45 24.61 10.75
CA ALA A 226 -5.67 26.07 10.64
C ALA A 226 -4.72 26.87 11.57
N GLN A 227 -4.33 26.30 12.71
CA GLN A 227 -3.42 26.92 13.67
C GLN A 227 -1.96 26.82 13.26
N ALA A 228 -1.63 25.89 12.36
CA ALA A 228 -0.26 25.71 11.86
C ALA A 228 0.26 26.95 11.13
N ARG A 229 -0.63 27.71 10.47
CA ARG A 229 -0.27 28.91 9.68
C ARG A 229 0.90 28.63 8.74
N ALA A 230 0.87 27.49 8.06
CA ALA A 230 1.90 27.12 7.11
C ALA A 230 1.91 28.10 5.92
N GLU A 231 3.08 28.40 5.38
CA GLU A 231 3.21 29.25 4.20
C GLU A 231 2.74 28.52 2.94
N ARG A 232 3.02 27.21 2.88
CA ARG A 232 2.53 26.29 1.85
C ARG A 232 2.26 24.93 2.46
N VAL A 233 1.27 24.23 1.92
CA VAL A 233 0.97 22.85 2.27
C VAL A 233 1.15 21.96 1.05
N LEU A 234 1.81 20.82 1.27
CA LEU A 234 2.08 19.79 0.29
C LEU A 234 1.48 18.47 0.75
N LEU A 235 0.48 17.96 0.04
CA LEU A 235 -0.06 16.63 0.22
C LEU A 235 0.72 15.64 -0.65
N VAL A 236 1.26 14.60 -0.04
CA VAL A 236 1.95 13.51 -0.74
C VAL A 236 1.06 12.27 -0.67
N ALA A 237 0.42 11.95 -1.80
CA ALA A 237 -0.34 10.72 -1.94
C ALA A 237 0.60 9.52 -2.01
N THR A 238 0.37 8.55 -1.13
CA THR A 238 1.17 7.31 -0.98
C THR A 238 0.41 6.09 -1.47
N ARG A 239 -0.91 6.21 -1.62
CA ARG A 239 -1.84 5.16 -2.06
C ARG A 239 -2.83 5.74 -3.06
N ALA A 240 -3.45 4.85 -3.84
CA ALA A 240 -4.49 5.22 -4.78
C ALA A 240 -5.85 5.24 -4.05
N THR A 241 -6.00 6.17 -3.11
CA THR A 241 -7.24 6.34 -2.34
C THR A 241 -7.87 7.69 -2.72
N PRO A 242 -8.52 7.78 -3.89
CA PRO A 242 -8.96 9.06 -4.43
C PRO A 242 -9.98 9.76 -3.52
N CYS A 243 -10.85 9.02 -2.83
CA CYS A 243 -11.78 9.60 -1.85
C CYS A 243 -11.03 10.27 -0.69
N GLU A 244 -10.04 9.60 -0.09
CA GLU A 244 -9.24 10.17 0.99
C GLU A 244 -8.46 11.41 0.54
N ILE A 245 -7.95 11.41 -0.69
CA ILE A 245 -7.28 12.58 -1.28
C ILE A 245 -8.27 13.75 -1.40
N ILE A 246 -9.48 13.50 -1.89
CA ILE A 246 -10.53 14.53 -2.04
C ILE A 246 -10.92 15.09 -0.67
N ASP A 247 -11.23 14.22 0.29
CA ASP A 247 -11.58 14.60 1.66
C ASP A 247 -10.46 15.45 2.28
N ARG A 248 -9.19 15.09 2.02
CA ARG A 248 -8.04 15.87 2.49
C ARG A 248 -7.94 17.24 1.83
N ILE A 249 -8.22 17.35 0.54
CA ILE A 249 -8.25 18.63 -0.16
C ILE A 249 -9.38 19.52 0.41
N ASP A 250 -10.53 18.94 0.75
CA ASP A 250 -11.62 19.65 1.42
C ASP A 250 -11.22 20.16 2.81
N GLU A 251 -10.60 19.32 3.63
CA GLU A 251 -10.09 19.70 4.96
C GLU A 251 -9.03 20.82 4.88
N LEU A 252 -8.13 20.74 3.89
CA LEU A 252 -7.11 21.78 3.64
C LEU A 252 -7.76 23.10 3.23
N SER A 253 -8.74 23.05 2.33
CA SER A 253 -9.49 24.22 1.89
C SER A 253 -10.24 24.85 3.08
N ALA A 254 -10.89 24.04 3.92
CA ALA A 254 -11.61 24.50 5.10
C ALA A 254 -10.69 25.15 6.16
N ALA A 255 -9.42 24.72 6.23
CA ALA A 255 -8.41 25.31 7.08
C ALA A 255 -7.74 26.58 6.49
N GLY A 256 -8.18 27.04 5.31
CA GLY A 256 -7.70 28.25 4.65
C GLY A 256 -6.50 28.03 3.71
N TYR A 257 -6.16 26.79 3.38
CA TYR A 257 -5.10 26.48 2.42
C TYR A 257 -5.69 26.26 1.03
N ASP A 258 -5.85 27.36 0.30
CA ASP A 258 -6.32 27.33 -1.07
C ASP A 258 -5.22 26.79 -1.99
N ARG A 259 -5.53 25.72 -2.73
CA ARG A 259 -4.62 25.05 -3.68
C ARG A 259 -3.36 24.45 -3.05
N PRO A 260 -3.48 23.48 -2.12
CA PRO A 260 -2.32 22.76 -1.62
C PRO A 260 -1.59 22.06 -2.78
N GLY A 261 -0.27 21.95 -2.66
CA GLY A 261 0.52 21.12 -3.57
C GLY A 261 0.08 19.66 -3.47
N LEU A 262 -0.02 18.95 -4.58
CA LEU A 262 -0.29 17.51 -4.59
C LEU A 262 0.79 16.78 -5.38
N LEU A 263 1.46 15.84 -4.72
CA LEU A 263 2.45 14.95 -5.34
C LEU A 263 2.06 13.50 -5.13
N CYS A 264 2.45 12.65 -6.07
CA CYS A 264 2.37 11.21 -5.91
C CYS A 264 3.74 10.66 -5.50
N ALA A 265 3.76 9.74 -4.54
CA ALA A 265 5.00 9.08 -4.10
C ALA A 265 5.74 8.38 -5.26
N THR A 266 4.99 7.90 -6.26
CA THR A 266 5.56 7.24 -7.45
C THR A 266 4.85 7.67 -8.73
N ARG A 267 5.51 7.48 -9.88
CA ARG A 267 4.90 7.69 -11.19
C ARG A 267 3.74 6.73 -11.45
N ALA A 268 3.90 5.46 -11.06
CA ALA A 268 2.85 4.46 -11.18
C ALA A 268 1.58 4.89 -10.42
N LEU A 269 1.73 5.50 -9.24
CA LEU A 269 0.60 6.04 -8.49
C LEU A 269 -0.05 7.23 -9.22
N ALA A 270 0.74 8.15 -9.78
CA ALA A 270 0.22 9.28 -10.55
C ALA A 270 -0.61 8.81 -11.76
N ASP A 271 -0.12 7.81 -12.49
CA ASP A 271 -0.82 7.26 -13.65
C ASP A 271 -2.13 6.56 -13.23
N ARG A 272 -2.14 5.84 -12.10
CA ARG A 272 -3.34 5.21 -11.52
C ARG A 272 -4.42 6.21 -11.11
N LEU A 273 -4.00 7.33 -10.51
CA LEU A 273 -4.91 8.41 -10.12
C LEU A 273 -5.32 9.27 -11.34
N HIS A 274 -4.90 8.94 -12.56
CA HIS A 274 -5.10 9.77 -13.75
C HIS A 274 -4.57 11.21 -13.59
N LEU A 275 -3.55 11.37 -12.75
CA LEU A 275 -2.84 12.61 -12.47
C LEU A 275 -1.52 12.65 -13.25
N SER A 276 -1.55 12.37 -14.54
CA SER A 276 -0.34 12.27 -15.38
C SER A 276 0.52 13.55 -15.42
N GLN A 277 -0.11 14.70 -15.12
CA GLN A 277 0.53 16.01 -14.97
C GLN A 277 1.16 16.24 -13.58
N ALA A 278 0.80 15.45 -12.57
CA ALA A 278 1.41 15.56 -11.25
C ALA A 278 2.88 15.13 -11.31
N ARG A 279 3.73 15.93 -10.66
CA ARG A 279 5.10 15.52 -10.41
C ARG A 279 5.11 14.36 -9.41
N ALA A 280 5.85 13.30 -9.72
CA ALA A 280 6.15 12.24 -8.78
C ALA A 280 7.43 12.59 -8.01
N LEU A 281 7.57 12.09 -6.78
CA LEU A 281 8.85 12.20 -6.07
C LEU A 281 9.97 11.54 -6.90
N PRO A 282 11.14 12.20 -7.07
CA PRO A 282 12.22 11.67 -7.88
C PRO A 282 12.77 10.38 -7.29
N GLN A 283 13.02 9.35 -8.10
CA GLN A 283 13.59 8.09 -7.60
C GLN A 283 14.95 8.36 -6.92
N PRO A 284 15.20 7.80 -5.73
CA PRO A 284 16.49 7.98 -5.07
C PRO A 284 17.58 7.28 -5.88
N ALA A 285 18.70 7.96 -6.12
CA ALA A 285 19.85 7.38 -6.82
C ALA A 285 20.53 6.24 -6.02
N ARG A 286 20.28 6.15 -4.69
CA ARG A 286 20.66 5.07 -3.77
C ARG A 286 19.83 5.15 -2.49
N ALA A 287 19.59 4.01 -1.83
CA ALA A 287 18.91 3.94 -0.53
C ALA A 287 19.72 4.71 0.52
N VAL A 288 19.15 5.80 1.05
CA VAL A 288 19.73 6.57 2.15
C VAL A 288 19.27 5.91 3.44
N ARG A 289 20.21 5.42 4.25
CA ARG A 289 19.91 5.09 5.65
C ARG A 289 19.76 6.42 6.40
N ILE A 290 18.63 6.57 7.09
CA ILE A 290 18.42 7.65 8.03
C ILE A 290 19.21 7.25 9.28
N ASP A 291 20.42 7.77 9.43
CA ASP A 291 21.15 7.68 10.69
C ASP A 291 20.64 8.80 11.61
N ALA A 292 20.30 8.40 12.84
CA ALA A 292 19.64 9.20 13.88
C ALA A 292 20.49 10.37 14.41
#